data_AF-A0A425XXT8-F1
#
_entry.id   AF-A0A425XXT8-F1
#
_cell.length_a   1.000
_cell.length_b   1.000
_cell.length_c   1.000
_cell.angle_alpha   90.00
_cell.angle_beta   90.00
_cell.angle_gamma   90.00
#
_symmetry.space_group_name_H-M   'P 1'
#
loop_
_entity.id
_entity.type
_entity.pdbx_description
1 polymer ?
#
loop_
_entity_poly.entity_id
_entity_poly.type
_entity_poly.pdbx_seq_one_letter_code
_entity_poly.pdbx_strand_id
1 'polypeptide(L)'
;MKYLIIILLLTLTTGVYAQTEYYTTDGKNRLLQADLDKISTNLKTKYSEVLDKEMFVNIKIKETERKGDSIIHKISFDITDKKTTDKFKNSLLADLKGKEFLKFNLSSINGEMIRSESLKGKPTLINFWFKGCAPCIDEMPILNQIFETYKSEYNFISITYETKKDVNLFLKKHAFEFKHLVNARAFIDELGIQSYPLNLFIDSKGILRFVEGGIPYEDDEKGGMQMGNGHQFIKLLKSLD
;
A
#
# COMPACT_ATOMS: atom_id res chain seq x y z
N MET A 1 -64.99 11.32 -11.03
CA MET A 1 -64.82 10.07 -11.80
C MET A 1 -63.93 10.38 -13.00
N LYS A 2 -62.71 9.83 -13.00
CA LYS A 2 -61.69 9.76 -14.07
C LYS A 2 -61.02 11.07 -14.57
N TYR A 3 -59.78 11.22 -14.12
CA TYR A 3 -58.67 12.00 -14.67
C TYR A 3 -58.35 11.63 -16.12
N LEU A 4 -57.91 12.61 -16.93
CA LEU A 4 -56.70 12.43 -17.76
C LEU A 4 -56.10 13.80 -18.13
N ILE A 5 -55.08 14.18 -17.36
CA ILE A 5 -54.15 15.28 -17.64
C ILE A 5 -53.11 14.74 -18.62
N ILE A 6 -53.05 15.28 -19.84
CA ILE A 6 -51.93 15.05 -20.76
C ILE A 6 -51.05 16.29 -20.69
N ILE A 7 -50.14 16.30 -19.71
CA ILE A 7 -49.00 17.22 -19.71
C ILE A 7 -47.96 16.58 -20.64
N LEU A 8 -47.75 17.25 -21.77
CA LEU A 8 -46.66 16.97 -22.69
C LEU A 8 -45.34 17.31 -21.96
N LEU A 9 -44.73 16.30 -21.33
CA LEU A 9 -43.37 16.39 -20.80
C LEU A 9 -42.42 16.65 -21.98
N LEU A 10 -41.94 17.89 -22.10
CA LEU A 10 -40.67 18.15 -22.77
C LEU A 10 -39.60 17.41 -21.98
N THR A 11 -39.17 16.27 -22.52
CA THR A 11 -38.04 15.49 -22.02
C THR A 11 -36.78 16.34 -22.12
N LEU A 12 -36.42 17.03 -21.04
CA LEU A 12 -35.03 17.30 -20.75
C LEU A 12 -34.38 15.94 -20.50
N THR A 13 -33.80 15.36 -21.55
CA THR A 13 -32.87 14.24 -21.42
C THR A 13 -31.60 14.78 -20.78
N THR A 14 -31.64 15.06 -19.47
CA THR A 14 -30.44 14.90 -18.67
C THR A 14 -30.25 13.40 -18.58
N GLY A 15 -29.56 12.84 -19.58
CA GLY A 15 -28.99 11.52 -19.45
C GLY A 15 -28.20 11.54 -18.15
N VAL A 16 -28.72 10.86 -17.13
CA VAL A 16 -27.93 10.44 -16.00
C VAL A 16 -26.90 9.52 -16.63
N TYR A 17 -25.74 10.07 -16.99
CA TYR A 17 -24.58 9.29 -17.39
C TYR A 17 -24.21 8.47 -16.15
N ALA A 18 -24.85 7.31 -15.98
CA ALA A 18 -24.47 6.34 -14.98
C ALA A 18 -23.07 5.89 -15.37
N GLN A 19 -22.08 6.46 -14.68
CA GLN A 19 -20.68 6.23 -14.98
C GLN A 19 -20.45 4.72 -14.88
N THR A 20 -20.01 4.09 -15.97
CA THR A 20 -19.86 2.65 -15.96
C THR A 20 -18.61 2.31 -15.16
N GLU A 21 -18.79 1.58 -14.05
CA GLU A 21 -17.70 1.11 -13.21
C GLU A 21 -17.16 -0.21 -13.74
N TYR A 22 -15.85 -0.24 -13.93
CA TYR A 22 -15.08 -1.42 -14.26
C TYR A 22 -14.04 -1.66 -13.19
N TYR A 23 -13.62 -2.91 -13.08
CA TYR A 23 -12.60 -3.36 -12.15
C TYR A 23 -11.50 -4.05 -12.93
N THR A 24 -10.28 -4.04 -12.40
CA THR A 24 -9.17 -4.71 -13.06
C THR A 24 -8.14 -5.18 -12.04
N THR A 25 -7.61 -6.38 -12.21
CA THR A 25 -6.51 -6.89 -11.39
C THR A 25 -5.14 -6.61 -12.00
N ASP A 26 -5.10 -6.41 -13.32
CA ASP A 26 -3.88 -6.32 -14.13
C ASP A 26 -3.76 -5.00 -14.92
N GLY A 27 -4.76 -4.12 -14.82
CA GLY A 27 -4.84 -2.88 -15.58
C GLY A 27 -5.28 -3.05 -17.03
N LYS A 28 -5.41 -4.29 -17.53
CA LYS A 28 -5.61 -4.63 -18.94
C LYS A 28 -7.02 -5.18 -19.16
N ASN A 29 -7.46 -6.13 -18.33
CA ASN A 29 -8.78 -6.74 -18.39
C ASN A 29 -9.79 -5.94 -17.57
N ARG A 30 -10.97 -5.70 -18.15
CA ARG A 30 -12.09 -5.02 -17.47
C ARG A 30 -13.09 -6.05 -16.98
N LEU A 31 -13.34 -6.02 -15.68
CA LEU A 31 -14.28 -6.85 -14.96
C LEU A 31 -15.47 -6.00 -14.54
N LEU A 32 -16.66 -6.56 -14.61
CA LEU A 32 -17.86 -5.97 -14.01
C LEU A 32 -18.03 -6.48 -12.58
N GLN A 33 -18.92 -5.86 -11.81
CA GLN A 33 -19.25 -6.31 -10.46
C GLN A 33 -19.67 -7.79 -10.42
N ALA A 34 -20.43 -8.25 -11.41
CA ALA A 34 -20.85 -9.65 -11.52
C ALA A 34 -19.65 -10.61 -11.71
N ASP A 35 -18.60 -10.18 -12.41
CA ASP A 35 -17.38 -10.97 -12.56
C ASP A 35 -16.61 -11.04 -11.23
N LEU A 36 -16.58 -9.95 -10.47
CA LEU A 36 -15.97 -9.93 -9.14
C LEU A 36 -16.70 -10.86 -8.16
N ASP A 37 -18.03 -10.86 -8.18
CA ASP A 37 -18.83 -11.71 -7.33
C ASP A 37 -18.55 -13.19 -7.66
N LYS A 38 -18.51 -13.54 -8.95
CA LYS A 38 -18.17 -14.89 -9.41
C LYS A 38 -16.75 -15.31 -9.01
N ILE A 39 -15.77 -14.42 -9.19
CA ILE A 39 -14.37 -14.68 -8.81
C ILE A 39 -14.26 -14.86 -7.29
N SER A 40 -14.90 -13.98 -6.52
CA SER A 40 -14.91 -14.01 -5.05
C SER A 40 -15.52 -15.32 -4.53
N THR A 41 -16.67 -15.74 -5.08
CA THR A 41 -17.30 -17.02 -4.73
C THR A 41 -16.39 -18.21 -5.05
N ASN A 42 -15.80 -18.24 -6.25
CA ASN A 42 -14.91 -19.34 -6.65
C ASN A 42 -13.66 -19.42 -5.78
N LEU A 43 -13.05 -18.28 -5.45
CA LEU A 43 -11.90 -18.21 -4.54
C LEU A 43 -12.30 -18.64 -3.13
N LYS A 44 -13.44 -18.17 -2.61
CA LYS A 44 -13.95 -18.61 -1.30
C LYS A 44 -14.07 -20.13 -1.23
N THR A 45 -14.78 -20.72 -2.20
CA THR A 45 -15.02 -22.17 -2.23
C THR A 45 -13.70 -22.94 -2.32
N LYS A 46 -12.86 -22.61 -3.31
CA LYS A 46 -11.57 -23.28 -3.53
C LYS A 46 -10.69 -23.29 -2.29
N TYR A 47 -10.53 -22.13 -1.64
CA TYR A 47 -9.63 -22.03 -0.49
C TYR A 47 -10.25 -22.59 0.78
N SER A 48 -11.59 -22.57 0.93
CA SER A 48 -12.25 -23.22 2.06
C SER A 48 -12.14 -24.74 2.00
N GLU A 49 -12.23 -25.32 0.80
CA GLU A 49 -12.04 -26.75 0.56
C GLU A 49 -10.59 -27.19 0.81
N VAL A 50 -9.62 -26.44 0.28
CA VAL A 50 -8.19 -26.78 0.41
C VAL A 50 -7.69 -26.71 1.86
N LEU A 51 -8.22 -25.78 2.65
CA LEU A 51 -7.76 -25.53 4.02
C LEU A 51 -8.64 -26.17 5.10
N ASP A 52 -9.70 -26.90 4.71
CA ASP A 52 -10.70 -27.50 5.60
C ASP A 52 -11.20 -26.52 6.68
N LYS A 53 -11.42 -25.27 6.27
CA LYS A 53 -11.76 -24.15 7.15
C LYS A 53 -12.53 -23.09 6.36
N GLU A 54 -13.52 -22.43 6.98
CA GLU A 54 -14.23 -21.34 6.29
C GLU A 54 -13.28 -20.17 6.01
N MET A 55 -13.08 -19.89 4.71
CA MET A 55 -12.30 -18.76 4.23
C MET A 55 -13.23 -17.65 3.71
N PHE A 56 -12.72 -16.43 3.68
CA PHE A 56 -13.40 -15.22 3.22
C PHE A 56 -12.50 -14.48 2.24
N VAL A 57 -13.10 -13.95 1.18
CA VAL A 57 -12.40 -13.18 0.14
C VAL A 57 -12.78 -11.71 0.30
N ASN A 58 -11.79 -10.86 0.54
CA ASN A 58 -11.94 -9.41 0.60
C ASN A 58 -11.40 -8.78 -0.68
N ILE A 59 -12.12 -7.82 -1.25
CA ILE A 59 -11.69 -7.07 -2.43
C ILE A 59 -11.17 -5.72 -1.96
N LYS A 60 -9.90 -5.42 -2.27
CA LYS A 60 -9.26 -4.13 -1.97
C LYS A 60 -9.11 -3.32 -3.24
N ILE A 61 -9.56 -2.07 -3.23
CA ILE A 61 -9.28 -1.11 -4.30
C ILE A 61 -7.91 -0.49 -4.04
N LYS A 62 -6.97 -0.70 -4.96
CA LYS A 62 -5.62 -0.15 -4.95
C LYS A 62 -5.59 1.25 -5.54
N GLU A 63 -6.31 1.45 -6.64
CA GLU A 63 -6.32 2.70 -7.39
C GLU A 63 -7.66 2.86 -8.09
N THR A 64 -8.06 4.11 -8.35
CA THR A 64 -9.26 4.42 -9.12
C THR A 64 -8.91 5.45 -10.16
N GLU A 65 -9.09 5.09 -11.43
CA GLU A 65 -8.82 5.96 -12.56
C GLU A 65 -10.12 6.29 -13.30
N ARG A 66 -10.31 7.55 -13.70
CA ARG A 66 -11.44 7.96 -14.54
C ARG A 66 -10.97 8.13 -15.99
N LYS A 67 -11.50 7.31 -16.90
CA LYS A 67 -11.27 7.42 -18.35
C LYS A 67 -12.58 7.70 -19.07
N GLY A 68 -12.77 8.96 -19.47
CA GLY A 68 -14.03 9.44 -20.04
C GLY A 68 -15.21 9.23 -19.08
N ASP A 69 -16.22 8.51 -19.53
CA ASP A 69 -17.44 8.18 -18.75
C ASP A 69 -17.33 6.86 -17.99
N SER A 70 -16.12 6.32 -17.84
CA SER A 70 -15.85 5.10 -17.09
C SER A 70 -15.01 5.38 -15.84
N ILE A 71 -15.33 4.71 -14.74
CA ILE A 71 -14.44 4.58 -13.57
C ILE A 71 -13.80 3.20 -13.64
N ILE A 72 -12.49 3.12 -13.48
CA ILE A 72 -11.74 1.86 -13.48
C ILE A 72 -11.06 1.72 -12.12
N HIS A 73 -11.52 0.76 -11.33
CA HIS A 73 -10.91 0.41 -10.06
C HIS A 73 -9.86 -0.69 -10.25
N LYS A 74 -8.60 -0.40 -9.96
CA LYS A 74 -7.57 -1.44 -9.84
C LYS A 74 -7.74 -2.13 -8.50
N ILE A 75 -7.90 -3.44 -8.49
CA ILE A 75 -8.23 -4.20 -7.28
C ILE A 75 -7.25 -5.35 -6.99
N SER A 76 -7.26 -5.84 -5.75
CA SER A 76 -6.70 -7.13 -5.36
C SER A 76 -7.64 -7.92 -4.47
N PHE A 77 -7.44 -9.23 -4.41
CA PHE A 77 -8.18 -10.14 -3.54
C PHE A 77 -7.30 -10.58 -2.37
N ASP A 78 -7.86 -10.51 -1.16
CA ASP A 78 -7.23 -11.02 0.06
C ASP A 78 -8.07 -12.17 0.62
N ILE A 79 -7.43 -13.30 0.92
CA ILE A 79 -8.11 -14.50 1.44
C ILE A 79 -7.76 -14.66 2.91
N THR A 80 -8.76 -14.70 3.78
CA THR A 80 -8.59 -14.76 5.24
C THR A 80 -9.54 -15.78 5.86
N ASP A 81 -9.20 -16.31 7.02
CA ASP A 81 -10.02 -17.23 7.81
C ASP A 81 -10.97 -16.51 8.78
N LYS A 82 -11.03 -15.16 8.74
CA LYS A 82 -11.88 -14.33 9.59
C LYS A 82 -12.91 -13.57 8.77
N LYS A 83 -14.18 -13.71 9.13
CA LYS A 83 -15.29 -12.93 8.54
C LYS A 83 -15.15 -11.46 8.91
N THR A 84 -14.50 -10.67 8.07
CA THR A 84 -14.53 -9.21 8.19
C THR A 84 -15.87 -8.72 7.68
N THR A 85 -16.78 -8.36 8.60
CA THR A 85 -18.05 -7.69 8.26
C THR A 85 -17.87 -6.25 7.80
N ASP A 86 -16.65 -5.72 7.88
CA ASP A 86 -16.26 -4.46 7.28
C ASP A 86 -15.41 -4.72 6.03
N LYS A 87 -15.95 -4.32 4.88
CA LYS A 87 -15.23 -4.17 3.60
C LYS A 87 -14.06 -3.16 3.69
N PHE A 88 -13.85 -2.55 4.88
CA PHE A 88 -12.91 -1.48 5.21
C PHE A 88 -12.49 -1.58 6.69
N LYS A 89 -11.48 -2.40 7.03
CA LYS A 89 -10.83 -2.24 8.34
C LYS A 89 -9.81 -1.10 8.25
N ASN A 90 -10.14 0.03 8.89
CA ASN A 90 -9.21 1.12 9.15
C ASN A 90 -7.95 0.55 9.82
N SER A 91 -6.84 0.51 9.09
CA SER A 91 -5.54 0.28 9.70
C SER A 91 -5.26 1.46 10.63
N LEU A 92 -4.62 1.23 11.77
CA LEU A 92 -4.16 2.33 12.64
C LEU A 92 -3.42 3.41 11.84
N LEU A 93 -2.69 3.00 10.80
CA LEU A 93 -2.01 3.89 9.86
C LEU A 93 -2.95 4.80 9.05
N ALA A 94 -4.15 4.32 8.67
CA ALA A 94 -5.16 5.16 8.03
C ALA A 94 -5.67 6.24 9.00
N ASP A 95 -5.90 5.87 10.27
CA ASP A 95 -6.34 6.81 11.31
C ASP A 95 -5.25 7.79 11.75
N LEU A 96 -3.97 7.42 11.60
CA LEU A 96 -2.80 8.25 11.88
C LEU A 96 -2.45 9.21 10.74
N LYS A 97 -3.02 9.04 9.54
CA LYS A 97 -2.74 9.95 8.42
C LYS A 97 -3.17 11.38 8.78
N GLY A 98 -2.24 12.33 8.58
CA GLY A 98 -2.40 13.74 8.96
C GLY A 98 -2.17 14.02 10.45
N LYS A 99 -1.81 13.02 11.26
CA LYS A 99 -1.51 13.16 12.69
C LYS A 99 -0.05 12.84 13.00
N GLU A 100 0.38 13.23 14.19
CA GLU A 100 1.71 12.87 14.69
C GLU A 100 1.88 11.36 14.67
N PHE A 101 2.99 10.91 14.08
CA PHE A 101 3.29 9.50 13.98
C PHE A 101 3.56 8.90 15.37
N LEU A 102 3.26 7.61 15.51
CA LEU A 102 3.38 6.90 16.77
C LEU A 102 4.81 6.96 17.32
N LYS A 103 4.92 7.16 18.62
CA LYS A 103 6.20 7.22 19.30
C LYS A 103 6.85 5.84 19.38
N PHE A 104 8.15 5.79 19.12
CA PHE A 104 8.94 4.57 19.29
C PHE A 104 10.33 4.85 19.84
N ASN A 105 10.92 3.82 20.42
CA ASN A 105 12.31 3.80 20.86
C ASN A 105 12.91 2.43 20.50
N LEU A 106 13.56 2.34 19.34
CA LEU A 106 14.02 1.08 18.74
C LEU A 106 15.53 1.05 18.61
N SER A 107 16.13 -0.14 18.76
CA SER A 107 17.56 -0.32 18.57
C SER A 107 17.92 -0.41 17.09
N SER A 108 18.97 0.30 16.68
CA SER A 108 19.58 0.12 15.37
C SER A 108 20.47 -1.13 15.32
N ILE A 109 20.85 -1.56 14.11
CA ILE A 109 21.85 -2.63 13.91
C ILE A 109 23.20 -2.32 14.56
N ASN A 110 23.53 -1.04 14.78
CA ASN A 110 24.78 -0.62 15.42
C ASN A 110 24.68 -0.55 16.95
N GLY A 111 23.49 -0.76 17.53
CA GLY A 111 23.24 -0.69 18.97
C GLY A 111 22.83 0.71 19.47
N GLU A 112 22.78 1.71 18.59
CA GLU A 112 22.21 3.04 18.90
C GLU A 112 20.70 2.94 19.11
N MET A 113 20.16 3.58 20.15
CA MET A 113 18.71 3.71 20.35
C MET A 113 18.18 4.91 19.55
N ILE A 114 17.23 4.65 18.65
CA ILE A 114 16.59 5.67 17.81
C ILE A 114 15.17 5.93 18.31
N ARG A 115 14.89 7.21 18.57
CA ARG A 115 13.55 7.68 18.96
C ARG A 115 12.86 8.31 17.77
N SER A 116 11.56 8.12 17.64
CA SER A 116 10.73 8.84 16.64
C SER A 116 10.96 10.36 16.68
N GLU A 117 11.09 10.93 17.87
CA GLU A 117 11.26 12.36 18.08
C GLU A 117 12.59 12.90 17.55
N SER A 118 13.64 12.07 17.50
CA SER A 118 14.93 12.48 16.91
C SER A 118 14.89 12.58 15.38
N LEU A 119 13.78 12.16 14.75
CA LEU A 119 13.57 12.28 13.30
C LEU A 119 12.91 13.61 12.92
N LYS A 120 12.39 14.38 13.89
CA LYS A 120 11.82 15.71 13.62
C LYS A 120 12.89 16.70 13.16
N GLY A 121 12.45 17.72 12.42
CA GLY A 121 13.29 18.72 11.77
C GLY A 121 13.76 18.33 10.38
N LYS A 122 13.54 17.08 9.95
CA LYS A 122 13.90 16.58 8.62
C LYS A 122 12.89 15.53 8.15
N PRO A 123 12.27 15.65 6.97
CA PRO A 123 11.28 14.67 6.54
C PRO A 123 11.89 13.27 6.41
N THR A 124 11.08 12.24 6.61
CA THR A 124 11.55 10.85 6.77
C THR A 124 10.77 9.89 5.90
N LEU A 125 11.49 9.03 5.18
CA LEU A 125 10.96 7.80 4.58
C LEU A 125 11.25 6.63 5.53
N ILE A 126 10.20 5.95 5.97
CA ILE A 126 10.29 4.71 6.76
C ILE A 126 9.84 3.52 5.91
N ASN A 127 10.73 2.56 5.69
CA ASN A 127 10.43 1.31 4.99
C ASN A 127 10.29 0.15 5.97
N PHE A 128 9.23 -0.65 5.83
CA PHE A 128 9.02 -1.87 6.60
C PHE A 128 9.30 -3.08 5.71
N TRP A 129 10.13 -4.02 6.19
CA TRP A 129 10.57 -5.18 5.41
C TRP A 129 10.92 -6.38 6.29
N PHE A 130 11.14 -7.54 5.65
CA PHE A 130 11.73 -8.73 6.28
C PHE A 130 12.58 -9.52 5.28
N LYS A 131 13.50 -10.36 5.77
CA LYS A 131 14.56 -10.99 4.94
C LYS A 131 14.06 -11.94 3.84
N GLY A 132 12.82 -12.44 3.94
CA GLY A 132 12.18 -13.32 2.96
C GLY A 132 11.19 -12.62 2.04
N CYS A 133 11.11 -11.29 2.10
CA CYS A 133 10.19 -10.50 1.30
C CYS A 133 10.78 -10.24 -0.09
N ALA A 134 10.46 -11.09 -1.07
CA ALA A 134 10.90 -10.90 -2.45
C ALA A 134 10.63 -9.48 -3.00
N PRO A 135 9.40 -8.92 -2.92
CA PRO A 135 9.16 -7.57 -3.42
C PRO A 135 9.92 -6.47 -2.67
N CYS A 136 10.27 -6.68 -1.38
CA CYS A 136 11.12 -5.75 -0.64
C CYS A 136 12.56 -5.77 -1.19
N ILE A 137 13.08 -6.96 -1.51
CA ILE A 137 14.43 -7.11 -2.07
C ILE A 137 14.51 -6.44 -3.45
N ASP A 138 13.44 -6.55 -4.25
CA ASP A 138 13.38 -5.97 -5.60
C ASP A 138 13.31 -4.44 -5.60
N GLU A 139 12.74 -3.80 -4.56
CA GLU A 139 12.70 -2.33 -4.46
C GLU A 139 13.97 -1.70 -3.88
N MET A 140 14.77 -2.46 -3.11
CA MET A 140 15.98 -1.95 -2.44
C MET A 140 16.98 -1.24 -3.36
N PRO A 141 17.30 -1.74 -4.58
CA PRO A 141 18.18 -1.03 -5.49
C PRO A 141 17.68 0.38 -5.84
N ILE A 142 16.37 0.53 -6.06
CA ILE A 142 15.75 1.82 -6.38
C ILE A 142 15.73 2.72 -5.14
N LEU A 143 15.41 2.16 -3.97
CA LEU A 143 15.48 2.89 -2.70
C LEU A 143 16.90 3.38 -2.38
N ASN A 144 17.94 2.60 -2.70
CA ASN A 144 19.33 3.03 -2.55
C ASN A 144 19.68 4.18 -3.50
N GLN A 145 19.17 4.20 -4.74
CA GLN A 145 19.37 5.33 -5.65
C GLN A 145 18.73 6.61 -5.11
N ILE A 146 17.51 6.50 -4.55
CA ILE A 146 16.82 7.61 -3.90
C ILE A 146 17.62 8.07 -2.67
N PHE A 147 18.09 7.14 -1.84
CA PHE A 147 18.94 7.44 -0.68
C PHE A 147 20.20 8.19 -1.10
N GLU A 148 20.94 7.70 -2.08
CA GLU A 148 22.21 8.32 -2.48
C GLU A 148 22.00 9.76 -2.93
N THR A 149 20.91 10.01 -3.67
CA THR A 149 20.57 11.34 -4.18
C THR A 149 20.11 12.29 -3.07
N TYR A 150 19.30 11.82 -2.11
CA TYR A 150 18.58 12.69 -1.19
C TYR A 150 18.91 12.51 0.31
N LYS A 151 19.92 11.72 0.68
CA LYS A 151 20.32 11.45 2.08
C LYS A 151 20.66 12.72 2.89
N SER A 152 21.07 13.80 2.23
CA SER A 152 21.29 15.11 2.87
C SER A 152 19.98 15.82 3.23
N GLU A 153 18.91 15.61 2.46
CA GLU A 153 17.62 16.30 2.56
C GLU A 153 16.58 15.52 3.38
N TYR A 154 16.59 14.20 3.33
CA TYR A 154 15.64 13.35 4.07
C TYR A 154 16.32 12.32 4.97
N ASN A 155 15.59 11.85 5.98
CA ASN A 155 15.96 10.67 6.77
C ASN A 155 15.45 9.41 6.07
N PHE A 156 16.25 8.35 6.10
CA PHE A 156 15.89 7.05 5.53
C PHE A 156 16.06 5.97 6.60
N ILE A 157 14.93 5.44 7.06
CA ILE A 157 14.86 4.45 8.13
C ILE A 157 14.25 3.17 7.58
N SER A 158 14.85 2.02 7.89
CA SER A 158 14.21 0.73 7.68
C SER A 158 13.83 0.13 9.03
N ILE A 159 12.69 -0.52 9.13
CA ILE A 159 12.21 -1.18 10.34
C ILE A 159 11.87 -2.62 10.02
N THR A 160 12.43 -3.55 10.81
CA THR A 160 12.15 -4.98 10.65
C THR A 160 12.01 -5.66 12.02
N TYR A 161 11.22 -6.74 12.06
CA TYR A 161 11.15 -7.62 13.21
C TYR A 161 12.36 -8.57 13.30
N GLU A 162 13.20 -8.64 12.26
CA GLU A 162 14.38 -9.50 12.22
C GLU A 162 15.41 -9.08 13.27
N THR A 163 16.24 -10.05 13.70
CA THR A 163 17.30 -9.78 14.66
C THR A 163 18.47 -9.04 14.01
N LYS A 164 19.29 -8.35 14.81
CA LYS A 164 20.57 -7.77 14.34
C LYS A 164 21.43 -8.78 13.56
N LYS A 165 21.49 -10.03 14.03
CA LYS A 165 22.25 -11.10 13.39
C LYS A 165 21.70 -11.42 12.00
N ASP A 166 20.38 -11.57 11.89
CA ASP A 166 19.71 -11.87 10.62
C ASP A 166 19.87 -10.73 9.62
N VAL A 167 19.69 -9.49 10.06
CA VAL A 167 19.88 -8.31 9.21
C VAL A 167 21.33 -8.20 8.73
N ASN A 168 22.33 -8.41 9.60
CA ASN A 168 23.73 -8.41 9.18
C ASN A 168 24.06 -9.52 8.15
N LEU A 169 23.43 -10.69 8.26
CA LEU A 169 23.60 -11.76 7.26
C LEU A 169 22.92 -11.42 5.93
N PHE A 170 21.75 -10.78 5.99
CA PHE A 170 21.02 -10.30 4.82
C PHE A 170 21.82 -9.22 4.06
N LEU A 171 22.34 -8.22 4.79
CA LEU A 171 23.06 -7.09 4.20
C LEU A 171 24.40 -7.47 3.54
N LYS A 172 24.95 -8.65 3.85
CA LYS A 172 26.11 -9.20 3.11
C LYS A 172 25.77 -9.60 1.67
N LYS A 173 24.49 -9.84 1.37
CA LYS A 173 24.01 -10.33 0.06
C LYS A 173 23.19 -9.29 -0.68
N HIS A 174 22.45 -8.44 0.04
CA HIS A 174 21.57 -7.44 -0.52
C HIS A 174 21.91 -6.07 0.08
N ALA A 175 22.41 -5.16 -0.74
CA ALA A 175 22.70 -3.81 -0.30
C ALA A 175 21.40 -3.06 0.02
N PHE A 176 21.31 -2.52 1.24
CA PHE A 176 20.23 -1.61 1.62
C PHE A 176 20.80 -0.57 2.57
N GLU A 177 20.87 0.69 2.12
CA GLU A 177 21.71 1.72 2.76
C GLU A 177 21.00 2.54 3.84
N PHE A 178 19.74 2.23 4.11
CA PHE A 178 18.95 2.91 5.13
C PHE A 178 19.51 2.65 6.53
N LYS A 179 19.18 3.50 7.50
CA LYS A 179 19.44 3.19 8.91
C LYS A 179 18.46 2.10 9.37
N HIS A 180 18.97 0.91 9.67
CA HIS A 180 18.16 -0.27 10.02
C HIS A 180 17.85 -0.34 11.51
N LEU A 181 16.56 -0.38 11.85
CA LEU A 181 16.03 -0.65 13.20
C LEU A 181 15.53 -2.10 13.27
N VAL A 182 15.91 -2.81 14.32
CA VAL A 182 15.77 -4.27 14.43
C VAL A 182 15.00 -4.69 15.67
N ASN A 183 14.59 -5.96 15.71
CA ASN A 183 13.78 -6.55 16.79
C ASN A 183 12.47 -5.79 17.03
N ALA A 184 11.90 -5.15 16.01
CA ALA A 184 10.78 -4.23 16.15
C ALA A 184 9.38 -4.90 16.12
N ARG A 185 9.28 -6.19 16.46
CA ARG A 185 8.02 -6.96 16.33
C ARG A 185 6.84 -6.30 17.03
N ALA A 186 7.01 -5.96 18.31
CA ALA A 186 5.94 -5.36 19.11
C ALA A 186 5.42 -4.04 18.49
N PHE A 187 6.32 -3.19 18.00
CA PHE A 187 5.97 -1.92 17.35
C PHE A 187 5.24 -2.12 16.01
N ILE A 188 5.71 -3.07 15.20
CA ILE A 188 5.07 -3.46 13.94
C ILE A 188 3.64 -3.97 14.18
N ASP A 189 3.48 -4.82 15.21
CA ASP A 189 2.18 -5.38 15.59
C ASP A 189 1.23 -4.29 16.11
N GLU A 190 1.74 -3.33 16.90
CA GLU A 190 0.98 -2.16 17.36
C GLU A 190 0.47 -1.30 16.20
N LEU A 191 1.30 -1.09 15.17
CA LEU A 191 0.89 -0.40 13.93
C LEU A 191 -0.11 -1.20 13.08
N GLY A 192 -0.36 -2.47 13.41
CA GLY A 192 -1.24 -3.35 12.65
C GLY A 192 -0.71 -3.67 11.24
N ILE A 193 0.61 -3.64 11.04
CA ILE A 193 1.23 -3.89 9.73
C ILE A 193 1.23 -5.38 9.44
N GLN A 194 0.49 -5.77 8.40
CA GLN A 194 0.35 -7.16 7.96
C GLN A 194 0.80 -7.41 6.52
N SER A 195 1.31 -6.38 5.83
CA SER A 195 1.71 -6.45 4.43
C SER A 195 3.02 -5.71 4.21
N TYR A 196 3.85 -6.26 3.33
CA TYR A 196 5.20 -5.79 3.05
C TYR A 196 5.47 -5.87 1.52
N PRO A 197 6.30 -4.97 0.98
CA PRO A 197 6.84 -3.78 1.63
C PRO A 197 5.76 -2.73 1.94
N LEU A 198 6.03 -1.91 2.94
CA LEU A 198 5.19 -0.77 3.33
C LEU A 198 6.10 0.44 3.58
N ASN A 199 5.72 1.58 3.03
CA ASN A 199 6.51 2.80 3.04
C ASN A 199 5.70 3.96 3.64
N LEU A 200 6.23 4.58 4.69
CA LEU A 200 5.62 5.75 5.34
C LEU A 200 6.43 7.00 5.02
N PHE A 201 5.71 8.07 4.70
CA PHE A 201 6.28 9.38 4.43
C PHE A 201 5.85 10.33 5.53
N ILE A 202 6.82 10.79 6.32
CA ILE A 202 6.61 11.61 7.51
C ILE A 202 7.27 12.97 7.27
N ASP A 203 6.55 14.05 7.49
CA ASP A 203 7.10 15.41 7.31
C ASP A 203 8.07 15.82 8.43
N SER A 204 8.71 16.99 8.29
CA SER A 204 9.67 17.51 9.28
C SER A 204 9.06 17.74 10.67
N LYS A 205 7.73 17.85 10.80
CA LYS A 205 7.03 18.01 12.07
C LYS A 205 6.73 16.67 12.76
N GLY A 206 7.01 15.56 12.09
CA GLY A 206 6.71 14.21 12.57
C GLY A 206 5.29 13.75 12.26
N ILE A 207 4.62 14.37 11.28
CA ILE A 207 3.25 14.03 10.89
C ILE A 207 3.28 13.00 9.75
N LEU A 208 2.51 11.92 9.88
CA LEU A 208 2.36 10.92 8.83
C LEU A 208 1.55 11.50 7.66
N ARG A 209 2.18 11.72 6.51
CA ARG A 209 1.53 12.29 5.32
C ARG A 209 1.04 11.23 4.35
N PHE A 210 1.85 10.21 4.08
CA PHE A 210 1.52 9.16 3.11
C PHE A 210 1.88 7.77 3.61
N VAL A 211 1.11 6.79 3.14
CA VAL A 211 1.26 5.36 3.41
C VAL A 211 1.16 4.66 2.07
N GLU A 212 2.25 4.10 1.58
CA GLU A 212 2.34 3.45 0.28
C GLU A 212 2.79 2.00 0.44
N GLY A 213 2.42 1.15 -0.51
CA GLY A 213 3.01 -0.18 -0.64
C GLY A 213 4.43 -0.11 -1.17
N GLY A 214 4.86 -1.17 -1.84
CA GLY A 214 6.12 -1.16 -2.60
C GLY A 214 6.05 -0.31 -3.85
N ILE A 215 7.22 -0.03 -4.40
CA ILE A 215 7.30 0.57 -5.74
C ILE A 215 6.56 -0.34 -6.72
N PRO A 216 5.66 0.19 -7.57
CA PRO A 216 4.91 -0.63 -8.50
C PRO A 216 5.82 -1.19 -9.60
N TYR A 217 5.47 -2.37 -10.11
CA TYR A 217 6.08 -2.90 -11.32
C TYR A 217 5.52 -2.20 -12.56
N GLU A 218 6.38 -1.97 -13.54
CA GLU A 218 6.09 -1.38 -14.83
C GLU A 218 6.41 -2.37 -15.95
N ASP A 219 5.71 -2.26 -17.07
CA ASP A 219 6.03 -3.05 -18.28
C ASP A 219 7.43 -2.65 -18.77
N ASP A 220 8.30 -3.63 -19.03
CA ASP A 220 9.61 -3.37 -19.67
C ASP A 220 9.49 -3.29 -21.19
N GLU A 221 10.51 -2.74 -21.85
CA GLU A 221 10.53 -2.56 -23.33
C GLU A 221 10.46 -3.89 -24.11
N LYS A 222 10.65 -5.02 -23.44
CA LYS A 222 10.65 -6.38 -24.01
C LYS A 222 9.37 -7.16 -23.66
N GLY A 223 8.38 -6.51 -23.02
CA GLY A 223 7.12 -7.12 -22.62
C GLY A 223 7.17 -7.96 -21.34
N GLY A 224 8.26 -7.88 -20.57
CA GLY A 224 8.36 -8.35 -19.19
C GLY A 224 7.87 -7.31 -18.19
N MET A 225 8.01 -7.61 -16.88
CA MET A 225 7.68 -6.70 -15.79
C MET A 225 8.96 -6.40 -15.01
N GLN A 226 9.24 -5.11 -14.77
CA GLN A 226 10.37 -4.66 -13.98
C GLN A 226 9.93 -3.71 -12.86
N MET A 227 10.75 -3.57 -11.83
CA MET A 227 10.49 -2.59 -10.77
C MET A 227 10.49 -1.17 -11.35
N GLY A 228 9.48 -0.37 -10.99
CA GLY A 228 9.42 1.03 -11.39
C GLY A 228 10.61 1.83 -10.87
N ASN A 229 10.83 3.00 -11.46
CA ASN A 229 11.99 3.84 -11.18
C ASN A 229 11.88 4.72 -9.91
N GLY A 230 10.83 4.52 -9.09
CA GLY A 230 10.62 5.26 -7.85
C GLY A 230 10.20 6.73 -7.99
N HIS A 231 9.78 7.20 -9.18
CA HIS A 231 9.38 8.61 -9.39
C HIS A 231 8.24 9.05 -8.45
N GLN A 232 7.29 8.16 -8.17
CA GLN A 232 6.22 8.44 -7.20
C GLN A 232 6.80 8.75 -5.82
N PHE A 233 7.76 7.97 -5.34
CA PHE A 233 8.36 8.16 -4.01
C PHE A 233 9.13 9.49 -3.94
N ILE A 234 9.85 9.84 -5.00
CA ILE A 234 10.54 11.12 -5.11
C ILE A 234 9.55 12.27 -5.07
N LYS A 235 8.42 12.16 -5.79
CA LYS A 235 7.37 13.18 -5.79
C LYS A 235 6.75 13.35 -4.40
N LEU A 236 6.51 12.26 -3.69
CA LEU A 236 5.99 12.29 -2.33
C LEU A 236 6.99 12.94 -1.37
N LEU A 237 8.27 12.55 -1.40
CA LEU A 237 9.33 13.16 -0.60
C LEU A 237 9.41 14.68 -0.81
N LYS A 238 9.42 15.13 -2.06
CA LYS A 238 9.47 16.56 -2.42
C LYS A 238 8.23 17.34 -2.02
N SER A 239 7.13 16.66 -1.68
CA SER A 239 5.89 17.30 -1.19
C SER A 239 5.84 17.41 0.34
N LEU A 240 6.86 16.88 1.04
CA LEU A 240 6.97 17.01 2.49
C LEU A 240 7.66 18.33 2.85
N ASP A 241 7.04 19.08 3.76
CA ASP A 241 7.62 20.29 4.39
C ASP A 241 8.63 19.94 5.49
#